data_AF-A0A7S1CIS2-F1
#
_entry.id   AF-A0A7S1CIS2-F1
#
_cell.length_a   1.000
_cell.length_b   1.000
_cell.length_c   1.000
_cell.angle_alpha   90.00
_cell.angle_beta   90.00
_cell.angle_gamma   90.00
#
_symmetry.space_group_name_H-M   'P 1'
#
loop_
_entity.id
_entity.type
_entity.pdbx_description
1 polymer ?
#
loop_
_entity_poly.entity_id
_entity_poly.type
_entity_poly.pdbx_seq_one_letter_code
_entity_poly.pdbx_strand_id
1 'polypeptide(L)'
;KQAALKQAQEKLQLVIDQVEKLKAQHEGSVSEKNALRDEAESLQAKLARAEKLVSGLSGERERWEVSIGTFTSNMVNLVGDCVVAAAFLSYAGPFDSNYRNGLTKNWLAKVKEQTIPFSDSFDFSTFLANPTDVRDWNIQGLPADAFSTENGVVV
;
A
#
# COMPACT_ATOMS: atom_id res chain seq x y z
N LYS A 1 -62.93 -59.36 -23.44
CA LYS A 1 -61.63 -59.41 -22.71
C LYS A 1 -60.48 -58.76 -23.50
N GLN A 2 -60.31 -59.01 -24.81
CA GLN A 2 -59.25 -58.38 -25.62
C GLN A 2 -59.34 -56.85 -25.77
N ALA A 3 -60.53 -56.26 -25.93
CA ALA A 3 -60.68 -54.81 -26.09
C ALA A 3 -60.25 -54.00 -24.85
N ALA A 4 -60.60 -54.49 -23.65
CA ALA A 4 -60.19 -53.87 -22.38
C ALA A 4 -58.67 -53.97 -22.15
N LEU A 5 -58.04 -55.05 -22.64
CA LEU A 5 -56.58 -55.22 -22.58
C LEU A 5 -55.88 -54.17 -23.46
N LYS A 6 -56.38 -53.97 -24.69
CA LYS A 6 -55.82 -52.99 -25.64
C LYS A 6 -55.96 -51.56 -25.14
N GLN A 7 -57.12 -51.22 -24.57
CA GLN A 7 -57.38 -49.89 -24.01
C GLN A 7 -56.51 -49.59 -22.78
N ALA A 8 -56.23 -50.61 -21.95
CA ALA A 8 -55.29 -50.49 -20.84
C ALA A 8 -53.84 -50.34 -21.33
N GLN A 9 -53.45 -51.03 -22.40
CA GLN A 9 -52.13 -50.89 -23.04
C GLN A 9 -51.92 -49.50 -23.65
N GLU A 10 -52.92 -48.94 -24.34
CA GLU A 10 -52.85 -47.58 -24.92
C GLU A 10 -52.73 -46.50 -23.82
N LYS A 11 -53.49 -46.62 -22.72
CA LYS A 11 -53.34 -45.74 -21.56
C LYS A 11 -51.97 -45.87 -20.90
N LEU A 12 -51.45 -47.09 -20.78
CA LEU A 12 -50.13 -47.34 -20.22
C LEU A 12 -49.05 -46.66 -21.08
N GLN A 13 -49.15 -46.78 -22.40
CA GLN A 13 -48.21 -46.14 -23.32
C GLN A 13 -48.23 -44.61 -23.20
N LEU A 14 -49.42 -44.00 -23.17
CA LEU A 14 -49.56 -42.55 -22.97
C LEU A 14 -48.92 -42.07 -21.66
N VAL A 15 -49.10 -42.81 -20.58
CA VAL A 15 -48.50 -42.49 -19.29
C VAL A 15 -46.97 -42.65 -19.35
N ILE A 16 -46.46 -43.68 -20.03
CA ILE A 16 -45.01 -43.87 -20.23
C ILE A 16 -44.42 -42.70 -21.01
N ASP A 17 -45.01 -42.32 -22.13
CA ASP A 17 -44.54 -41.22 -22.98
C ASP A 17 -44.54 -39.90 -22.19
N GLN A 18 -45.56 -39.67 -21.36
CA GLN A 18 -45.66 -38.48 -20.53
C GLN A 18 -44.64 -38.47 -19.39
N VAL A 19 -44.34 -39.63 -18.80
CA VAL A 19 -43.27 -39.79 -17.80
C VAL A 19 -41.90 -39.56 -18.43
N GLU A 20 -41.64 -40.06 -19.64
CA GLU A 20 -40.37 -39.82 -20.35
C GLU A 20 -40.19 -38.34 -20.67
N LYS A 21 -41.24 -37.66 -21.15
CA LYS A 21 -41.20 -36.22 -21.40
C LYS A 21 -40.89 -35.41 -20.14
N LEU A 22 -41.54 -35.75 -19.01
CA LEU A 22 -41.29 -35.09 -17.74
C LEU A 22 -39.89 -35.37 -17.20
N LYS A 23 -39.37 -36.59 -17.38
CA LYS A 23 -37.97 -36.93 -17.04
C LYS A 23 -36.99 -36.10 -17.85
N ALA A 24 -37.17 -36.02 -19.16
CA ALA A 24 -36.29 -35.23 -20.03
C ALA A 24 -36.32 -33.73 -19.66
N GLN A 25 -37.49 -33.17 -19.37
CA GLN A 25 -37.61 -31.80 -18.87
C GLN A 25 -36.92 -31.62 -17.51
N HIS A 26 -37.11 -32.57 -16.60
CA HIS A 26 -36.49 -32.53 -15.28
C HIS A 26 -34.96 -32.58 -15.37
N GLU A 27 -34.40 -33.48 -16.18
CA GLU A 27 -32.96 -33.58 -16.42
C GLU A 27 -32.40 -32.29 -17.04
N GLY A 28 -33.11 -31.71 -18.02
CA GLY A 28 -32.74 -30.42 -18.62
C GLY A 28 -32.70 -29.30 -17.58
N SER A 29 -33.76 -29.14 -16.78
CA SER A 29 -33.81 -28.13 -15.72
C SER A 29 -32.77 -28.37 -14.61
N VAL A 30 -32.48 -29.62 -14.27
CA VAL A 30 -31.42 -29.94 -13.28
C VAL A 30 -30.05 -29.59 -13.82
N SER A 31 -29.78 -29.87 -15.09
CA SER A 31 -28.52 -29.52 -15.75
C SER A 31 -28.33 -28.00 -15.79
N GLU A 32 -29.35 -27.24 -16.19
CA GLU A 32 -29.31 -25.78 -16.22
C GLU A 32 -29.11 -25.19 -14.82
N LYS A 33 -29.84 -25.70 -13.82
CA LYS A 33 -29.69 -25.29 -12.42
C LYS A 33 -28.26 -25.50 -11.92
N ASN A 34 -27.65 -26.65 -12.24
CA ASN A 34 -26.29 -26.96 -11.81
C ASN A 34 -25.27 -26.04 -12.51
N ALA A 35 -25.42 -25.80 -13.82
CA ALA A 35 -24.55 -24.88 -14.55
C ALA A 35 -24.59 -23.46 -13.98
N LEU A 36 -25.79 -22.93 -13.72
CA LEU A 36 -25.96 -21.60 -13.11
C LEU A 36 -25.38 -21.53 -11.70
N ARG A 37 -25.51 -22.61 -10.92
CA ARG A 37 -24.92 -22.68 -9.58
C ARG A 37 -23.40 -22.63 -9.65
N ASP A 38 -22.79 -23.42 -10.52
CA ASP A 38 -21.33 -23.46 -10.66
C ASP A 38 -20.77 -22.12 -11.17
N GLU A 39 -21.50 -21.44 -12.07
CA GLU A 39 -21.17 -20.07 -12.50
C GLU A 39 -21.27 -19.06 -11.35
N ALA A 40 -22.34 -19.14 -10.54
CA ALA A 40 -22.53 -18.28 -9.38
C ALA A 40 -21.42 -18.47 -8.34
N GLU A 41 -21.03 -19.71 -8.05
CA GLU A 41 -19.92 -20.03 -7.15
C GLU A 41 -18.59 -19.46 -7.69
N SER A 42 -18.32 -19.59 -9.00
CA SER A 42 -17.14 -19.00 -9.63
C SER A 42 -17.12 -17.47 -9.52
N LEU A 43 -18.27 -16.82 -9.77
CA LEU A 43 -18.39 -15.37 -9.69
C LEU A 43 -18.20 -14.87 -8.25
N GLN A 44 -18.78 -15.57 -7.28
CA GLN A 44 -18.60 -15.26 -5.86
C GLN A 44 -17.13 -15.36 -5.46
N ALA A 45 -16.42 -16.39 -5.91
CA ALA A 45 -14.99 -16.53 -5.67
C ALA A 45 -14.14 -15.44 -6.35
N LYS A 46 -14.58 -14.92 -7.51
CA LYS A 46 -13.92 -13.77 -8.17
C LYS A 46 -14.18 -12.47 -7.42
N LEU A 47 -15.41 -12.22 -6.98
CA LEU A 47 -15.78 -11.05 -6.19
C LEU A 47 -15.01 -10.99 -4.87
N ALA A 48 -14.95 -12.11 -4.13
CA ALA A 48 -14.21 -12.18 -2.88
C ALA A 48 -12.70 -11.87 -3.07
N ARG A 49 -12.12 -12.27 -4.20
CA ARG A 49 -10.73 -11.92 -4.55
C ARG A 49 -10.57 -10.43 -4.89
N ALA A 50 -11.49 -9.88 -5.69
CA ALA A 50 -11.48 -8.47 -6.04
C ALA A 50 -11.64 -7.58 -4.80
N GLU A 51 -12.53 -7.93 -3.88
CA GLU A 51 -12.73 -7.20 -2.62
C GLU A 51 -11.47 -7.19 -1.76
N LYS A 52 -10.78 -8.33 -1.62
CA LYS A 52 -9.49 -8.40 -0.91
C LYS A 52 -8.43 -7.52 -1.56
N LEU A 53 -8.38 -7.47 -2.89
CA LEU A 53 -7.46 -6.58 -3.59
C LEU A 53 -7.81 -5.12 -3.35
N VAL A 54 -9.07 -4.72 -3.54
CA VAL A 54 -9.50 -3.33 -3.37
C VAL A 54 -9.27 -2.85 -1.93
N SER A 55 -9.63 -3.66 -0.93
CA SER A 55 -9.39 -3.34 0.47
C SER A 55 -7.90 -3.26 0.81
N GLY A 56 -7.09 -4.20 0.30
CA GLY A 56 -5.63 -4.17 0.46
C GLY A 56 -4.98 -2.94 -0.19
N LEU A 57 -5.45 -2.54 -1.37
CA LEU A 57 -4.94 -1.37 -2.10
C LEU A 57 -5.44 -0.05 -1.50
N SER A 58 -6.61 -0.02 -0.85
CA SER A 58 -7.14 1.20 -0.25
C SER A 58 -6.22 1.76 0.83
N GLY A 59 -5.64 0.89 1.66
CA GLY A 59 -4.68 1.32 2.69
C GLY A 59 -3.32 1.74 2.12
N GLU A 60 -2.95 1.23 0.94
CA GLU A 60 -1.76 1.72 0.21
C GLU A 60 -2.02 3.11 -0.38
N ARG A 61 -3.22 3.34 -0.94
CA ARG A 61 -3.63 4.65 -1.47
C ARG A 61 -3.54 5.74 -0.39
N GLU A 62 -4.10 5.50 0.79
CA GLU A 62 -4.05 6.46 1.90
C GLU A 62 -2.61 6.77 2.32
N ARG A 63 -1.75 5.74 2.44
CA ARG A 63 -0.33 5.94 2.74
C ARG A 63 0.39 6.76 1.68
N TRP A 64 0.09 6.54 0.40
CA TRP A 64 0.65 7.34 -0.68
C TRP A 64 0.14 8.77 -0.66
N GLU A 65 -1.14 9.01 -0.39
CA GLU A 65 -1.71 10.35 -0.24
C GLU A 65 -0.99 11.12 0.88
N VAL A 66 -0.77 10.48 2.04
CA VAL A 66 0.02 11.07 3.14
C VAL A 66 1.45 11.35 2.70
N SER A 67 2.12 10.38 2.06
CA SER A 67 3.51 10.51 1.63
C SER A 67 3.68 11.65 0.60
N ILE A 68 2.75 11.79 -0.34
CA ILE A 68 2.73 12.88 -1.31
C ILE A 68 2.61 14.24 -0.60
N GLY A 69 1.75 14.33 0.42
CA GLY A 69 1.63 15.54 1.23
C GLY A 69 2.93 15.90 1.93
N THR A 70 3.58 14.91 2.57
CA THR A 70 4.89 15.09 3.21
C THR A 70 5.96 15.52 2.21
N PHE A 71 6.07 14.84 1.06
CA PHE A 71 7.06 15.20 0.04
C PHE A 71 6.82 16.58 -0.55
N THR A 72 5.56 16.98 -0.75
CA THR A 72 5.22 18.32 -1.24
C THR A 72 5.69 19.39 -0.25
N SER A 73 5.46 19.18 1.06
CA SER A 73 5.97 20.06 2.11
C SER A 73 7.50 20.11 2.12
N ASN A 74 8.16 18.95 2.05
CA ASN A 74 9.62 18.86 2.04
C ASN A 74 10.23 19.56 0.82
N MET A 75 9.60 19.45 -0.35
CA MET A 75 10.05 20.14 -1.57
C MET A 75 10.03 21.66 -1.44
N VAL A 76 9.02 22.21 -0.75
CA VAL A 76 8.94 23.66 -0.47
C VAL A 76 10.05 24.09 0.49
N ASN A 77 10.33 23.28 1.52
CA ASN A 77 11.32 23.56 2.55
C ASN A 77 12.77 23.28 2.15
N LEU A 78 12.96 22.49 1.08
CA LEU A 78 14.26 21.96 0.66
C LEU A 78 15.32 23.04 0.49
N VAL A 79 14.96 24.20 -0.06
CA VAL A 79 15.91 25.28 -0.31
C VAL A 79 16.52 25.80 0.99
N GLY A 80 15.71 26.04 2.03
CA GLY A 80 16.20 26.49 3.32
C GLY A 80 17.05 25.43 4.02
N ASP A 81 16.60 24.17 3.98
CA ASP A 81 17.31 23.04 4.57
C ASP A 81 18.69 22.83 3.90
N CYS A 82 18.77 22.94 2.56
CA CYS A 82 20.03 22.89 1.81
C CYS A 82 20.99 24.01 2.21
N VAL A 83 20.50 25.24 2.41
CA VAL A 83 21.34 26.38 2.81
C VAL A 83 21.96 26.14 4.19
N VAL A 84 21.16 25.68 5.15
CA VAL A 84 21.65 25.40 6.52
C VAL A 84 22.59 24.20 6.52
N ALA A 85 22.29 23.14 5.78
CA ALA A 85 23.15 21.98 5.64
C ALA A 85 24.51 22.35 5.01
N ALA A 86 24.52 23.17 3.95
CA ALA A 86 25.75 23.64 3.32
C ALA A 86 26.58 24.52 4.26
N ALA A 87 25.93 25.40 5.05
CA ALA A 87 26.61 26.19 6.07
C ALA A 87 27.21 25.31 7.17
N PHE A 88 26.48 24.29 7.61
CA PHE A 88 26.98 23.33 8.59
C PHE A 88 28.21 22.58 8.07
N LEU A 89 28.12 21.98 6.88
CA LEU A 89 29.24 21.26 6.26
C LEU A 89 30.48 22.15 6.09
N SER A 90 30.29 23.41 5.73
CA SER A 90 31.39 24.36 5.46
C SER A 90 32.05 24.91 6.73
N TYR A 91 31.29 25.11 7.81
CA TYR A 91 31.75 25.91 8.95
C TYR A 91 31.66 25.21 10.32
N ALA A 92 30.85 24.16 10.47
CA ALA A 92 30.58 23.54 11.78
C ALA A 92 31.64 22.51 12.21
N GLY A 93 32.42 21.98 11.26
CA GLY A 93 33.37 20.88 11.47
C GLY A 93 34.30 21.04 12.69
N PRO A 94 34.99 22.18 12.88
CA PRO A 94 35.95 22.36 13.98
C PRO A 94 35.34 22.50 15.39
N PHE A 95 34.02 22.61 15.50
CA PHE A 95 33.35 23.01 16.74
C PHE A 95 32.70 21.83 17.49
N ASP A 96 32.47 21.99 18.79
CA ASP A 96 31.71 21.04 19.61
C ASP A 96 30.19 21.13 19.41
N SER A 97 29.44 20.14 19.90
CA SER A 97 27.99 20.05 19.75
C SER A 97 27.23 21.30 20.25
N ASN A 98 27.67 21.93 21.34
CA ASN A 98 26.97 23.10 21.88
C ASN A 98 27.12 24.29 20.94
N TYR A 99 28.32 24.51 20.43
CA TYR A 99 28.59 25.59 19.49
C TYR A 99 27.93 25.35 18.14
N ARG A 100 27.97 24.10 17.62
CA ARG A 100 27.24 23.68 16.40
C ARG A 100 25.75 23.96 16.52
N ASN A 101 25.12 23.58 17.63
CA ASN A 101 23.71 23.87 17.90
C ASN A 101 23.41 25.38 17.91
N GLY A 102 24.31 26.19 18.47
CA GLY A 102 24.19 27.65 18.44
C GLY A 102 24.26 28.22 17.02
N LEU A 103 25.22 27.75 16.21
CA LEU A 103 25.36 28.14 14.81
C LEU A 103 24.12 27.78 13.99
N THR A 104 23.65 26.53 14.08
CA THR A 104 22.45 26.06 13.36
C THR A 104 21.22 26.89 13.69
N LYS A 105 20.98 27.20 14.98
CA LYS A 105 19.87 28.06 15.40
C LYS A 105 19.97 29.47 14.81
N ASN A 106 21.17 30.06 14.81
CA ASN A 106 21.39 31.38 14.24
C ASN A 106 21.17 31.39 12.72
N TRP A 107 21.62 30.35 12.00
CA TRP A 107 21.41 30.23 10.57
C TRP A 107 19.93 30.04 10.23
N LEU A 108 19.21 29.17 10.94
CA LEU A 108 17.76 29.00 10.78
C LEU A 108 16.99 30.31 11.03
N ALA A 109 17.40 31.09 12.04
CA ALA A 109 16.82 32.41 12.28
C ALA A 109 17.05 33.36 11.10
N LYS A 110 18.25 33.34 10.50
CA LYS A 110 18.57 34.15 9.31
C LYS A 110 17.80 33.70 8.06
N VAL A 111 17.67 32.40 7.84
CA VAL A 111 16.84 31.83 6.75
C VAL A 111 15.39 32.27 6.90
N LYS A 112 14.87 32.25 8.14
CA LYS A 112 13.52 32.74 8.47
C LYS A 112 13.36 34.24 8.19
N GLU A 113 14.34 35.07 8.57
CA GLU A 113 14.33 36.52 8.29
C GLU A 113 14.27 36.81 6.78
N GLN A 114 14.87 35.96 5.95
CA GLN A 114 14.82 36.06 4.48
C GLN A 114 13.55 35.47 3.87
N THR A 115 12.57 35.05 4.68
CA THR A 115 11.31 34.41 4.24
C THR A 115 11.54 33.17 3.37
N ILE A 116 12.66 32.48 3.58
CA ILE A 116 12.95 31.21 2.91
C ILE A 116 12.30 30.09 3.73
N PRO A 117 11.44 29.25 3.13
CA PRO A 117 10.87 28.09 3.82
C PRO A 117 11.95 27.07 4.18
N PHE A 118 11.80 26.45 5.35
CA PHE A 118 12.68 25.40 5.86
C PHE A 118 11.87 24.49 6.80
N SER A 119 12.41 23.33 7.12
CA SER A 119 11.72 22.34 7.95
C SER A 119 11.76 22.75 9.43
N ASP A 120 10.60 22.72 10.12
CA ASP A 120 10.49 23.12 11.53
C ASP A 120 11.43 22.33 12.46
N SER A 121 11.71 21.07 12.12
CA SER A 121 12.61 20.17 12.85
C SER A 121 13.81 19.76 11.98
N PHE A 122 14.57 20.74 11.49
CA PHE A 122 15.82 20.48 10.76
C PHE A 122 16.85 19.78 11.65
N ASP A 123 17.39 18.68 11.14
CA ASP A 123 18.53 17.96 11.72
C ASP A 123 19.52 17.62 10.60
N PHE A 124 20.80 17.97 10.82
CA PHE A 124 21.83 17.88 9.79
C PHE A 124 22.10 16.45 9.35
N SER A 125 22.20 15.53 10.32
CA SER A 125 22.58 14.14 10.07
C SER A 125 21.49 13.40 9.28
N THR A 126 20.23 13.56 9.70
CA THR A 126 19.08 12.93 9.04
C THR A 126 18.77 13.54 7.67
N PHE A 127 19.15 14.81 7.43
CA PHE A 127 18.99 15.45 6.13
C PHE A 127 19.97 14.92 5.08
N LEU A 128 21.21 14.58 5.46
CA LEU A 128 22.26 14.18 4.54
C LEU A 128 22.55 12.67 4.50
N ALA A 129 22.20 11.92 5.54
CA ALA A 129 22.48 10.49 5.61
C ALA A 129 21.22 9.65 5.81
N ASN A 130 21.17 8.52 5.12
CA ASN A 130 20.10 7.56 5.33
C ASN A 130 20.31 6.82 6.65
N PRO A 131 19.25 6.48 7.40
CA PRO A 131 19.35 5.70 8.62
C PRO A 131 20.05 4.34 8.44
N THR A 132 19.96 3.74 7.23
CA THR A 132 20.65 2.50 6.90
C THR A 132 22.17 2.69 6.86
N ASP A 133 22.65 3.77 6.24
CA ASP A 133 24.07 4.09 6.15
C ASP A 133 24.65 4.35 7.54
N VAL A 134 23.94 5.15 8.36
CA VAL A 134 24.30 5.42 9.75
C VAL A 134 24.37 4.12 10.57
N ARG A 135 23.42 3.20 10.35
CA ARG A 135 23.44 1.89 11.01
C ARG A 135 24.67 1.06 10.60
N ASP A 136 25.04 1.09 9.33
CA ASP A 136 26.23 0.37 8.86
C ASP A 136 27.51 0.98 9.45
N TRP A 137 27.60 2.30 9.60
CA TRP A 137 28.70 2.95 10.31
C TRP A 137 28.76 2.54 11.78
N ASN A 138 27.62 2.46 12.46
CA ASN A 138 27.55 1.99 13.84
C ASN A 138 28.03 0.54 13.99
N ILE A 139 27.70 -0.34 13.04
CA ILE A 139 28.19 -1.72 12.98
C ILE A 139 29.72 -1.75 12.79
N GLN A 140 30.25 -0.80 12.02
CA GLN A 140 31.70 -0.64 11.80
C GLN A 140 32.43 0.07 12.95
N GLY A 141 31.73 0.41 14.03
CA GLY A 141 32.32 0.96 15.26
C GLY A 141 32.17 2.47 15.43
N LEU A 142 31.41 3.17 14.58
CA LEU A 142 31.01 4.55 14.86
C LEU A 142 30.13 4.57 16.12
N PRO A 143 30.40 5.45 17.10
CA PRO A 143 29.50 5.61 18.23
C PRO A 143 28.12 6.14 17.79
N ALA A 144 27.06 5.64 18.40
CA ALA A 144 25.68 5.96 18.04
C ALA A 144 25.17 7.31 18.59
N ASP A 145 26.06 8.20 19.04
CA ASP A 145 25.69 9.53 19.51
C ASP A 145 25.59 10.53 18.33
N ALA A 146 24.84 11.62 18.55
CA ALA A 146 24.58 12.61 17.51
C ALA A 146 25.85 13.28 16.99
N PHE A 147 26.82 13.57 17.86
CA PHE A 147 28.06 14.25 17.46
C PHE A 147 28.94 13.35 16.60
N SER A 148 29.06 12.07 16.95
CA SER A 148 29.76 11.07 16.14
C SER A 148 29.07 10.86 14.79
N THR A 149 27.74 10.85 14.76
CA THR A 149 26.97 10.76 13.52
C THR A 149 27.18 11.98 12.64
N GLU A 150 27.07 13.19 13.19
CA GLU A 150 27.36 14.45 12.47
C GLU A 150 28.77 14.43 11.86
N ASN A 151 29.76 13.97 12.61
CA ASN A 151 31.13 13.86 12.12
C ASN A 151 31.26 12.81 11.01
N GLY A 152 30.56 11.68 11.13
CA GLY A 152 30.49 10.66 10.08
C GLY A 152 29.88 11.18 8.78
N VAL A 153 28.93 12.11 8.87
CA VAL A 153 28.30 12.76 7.70
C VAL A 153 29.22 13.81 7.06
N VAL A 154 30.09 14.47 7.84
CA VAL A 154 31.00 15.51 7.34
C VAL A 154 32.19 14.93 6.55
N VAL A 155 32.60 13.70 6.84
CA VAL A 155 33.75 12.99 6.23
C VAL A 155 33.35 12.28 4.94
#